data_AF-A0A8C2GY23-F1
#
_entry.id   AF-A0A8C2GY23-F1
#
_cell.length_a   1.000
_cell.length_b   1.000
_cell.length_c   1.000
_cell.angle_alpha   90.00
_cell.angle_beta   90.00
_cell.angle_gamma   90.00
#
_symmetry.space_group_name_H-M   'P 1'
#
loop_
_entity.id
_entity.type
_entity.pdbx_description
1 polymer ?
#
loop_
_entity_poly.entity_id
_entity_poly.type
_entity_poly.pdbx_seq_one_letter_code
_entity_poly.pdbx_strand_id
1 'polypeptide(L)'
;MTNSEHHHHHPAARPTRCRAPRRAALAIFQSRAAGALDPRSSRFTHSFQQSLHQIHRNMNVFRLTGDLSHLAAIIILLLKIWKSRSCAGISGKSQILFALVFTTRYLDLLTSFISLYNTSMKVIYIACAYATVYLIYVKFKATYDGNHDTFRAEFLVVPVGGLAFLVNHDFSPLEIMWTFSIYLESVSILPQLFMISKTGEAETITTHYLFFLGLYRALYLINWIWRFYFEGFFDMIAIVAGIVQPILYCDFFYLYVTKVLKGKKLSLPA
;
A
#
# COMPACT_ATOMS: atom_id res chain seq x y z
N MET A 1 25.48 103.55 23.63
CA MET A 1 24.03 103.48 23.87
C MET A 1 23.63 102.01 23.77
N THR A 2 23.80 101.26 24.86
CA THR A 2 22.79 100.90 25.88
C THR A 2 21.88 99.74 25.46
N ASN A 3 22.07 98.60 26.16
CA ASN A 3 21.14 97.56 26.66
C ASN A 3 20.06 97.01 25.70
N SER A 4 19.71 95.72 25.69
CA SER A 4 19.39 94.84 26.83
C SER A 4 19.30 93.39 26.37
N GLU A 5 19.71 92.48 27.25
CA GLU A 5 19.53 91.02 27.20
C GLU A 5 18.04 90.61 27.28
N HIS A 6 17.71 89.44 26.72
CA HIS A 6 16.75 88.52 27.32
C HIS A 6 17.02 87.06 26.93
N HIS A 7 17.25 86.25 27.95
CA HIS A 7 17.41 84.80 27.93
C HIS A 7 16.13 84.06 27.53
N HIS A 8 16.26 83.01 26.71
CA HIS A 8 15.40 81.82 26.79
C HIS A 8 16.21 80.55 26.50
N HIS A 9 16.34 79.70 27.53
CA HIS A 9 16.90 78.35 27.44
C HIS A 9 15.89 77.42 26.76
N HIS A 10 16.29 76.81 25.63
CA HIS A 10 15.62 75.63 25.07
C HIS A 10 16.44 74.36 25.38
N PRO A 11 15.80 73.24 25.79
CA PRO A 11 16.51 72.01 26.10
C PRO A 11 16.97 71.28 24.83
N ALA A 12 18.21 70.77 24.86
CA ALA A 12 18.80 69.96 23.80
C ALA A 12 18.04 68.63 23.62
N ALA A 13 17.55 68.40 22.40
CA ALA A 13 16.95 67.12 22.01
C ALA A 13 18.02 66.02 21.90
N ARG A 14 17.76 64.87 22.53
CA ARG A 14 18.59 63.66 22.39
C ARG A 14 18.56 63.13 20.94
N PRO A 15 19.63 62.53 20.43
CA PRO A 15 19.61 61.88 19.13
C PRO A 15 18.72 60.64 19.18
N THR A 16 17.69 60.63 18.33
CA THR A 16 16.86 59.46 18.06
C THR A 16 17.70 58.39 17.36
N ARG A 17 17.89 57.27 18.05
CA ARG A 17 18.48 56.05 17.50
C ARG A 17 17.61 55.59 16.32
N CYS A 18 18.09 55.79 15.09
CA CYS A 18 17.45 55.28 13.88
C CYS A 18 17.51 53.74 13.91
N ARG A 19 16.41 53.08 14.28
CA ARG A 19 16.25 51.63 14.11
C ARG A 19 15.98 51.36 12.63
N ALA A 20 17.04 51.05 11.88
CA ALA A 20 16.92 50.48 10.54
C ALA A 20 16.11 49.16 10.59
N PRO A 21 15.20 48.90 9.64
CA PRO A 21 14.31 47.76 9.72
C PRO A 21 15.04 46.47 9.32
N ARG A 22 15.24 45.55 10.28
CA ARG A 22 15.63 44.14 10.05
C ARG A 22 14.71 43.37 9.08
N ARG A 23 13.61 43.97 8.62
CA ARG A 23 12.64 43.37 7.68
C ARG A 23 13.10 43.36 6.22
N ALA A 24 13.97 44.29 5.81
CA ALA A 24 14.42 44.35 4.40
C ALA A 24 15.43 43.24 4.05
N ALA A 25 16.35 42.90 4.97
CA ALA A 25 17.31 41.82 4.75
C ALA A 25 16.65 40.42 4.77
N LEU A 26 15.59 40.24 5.56
CA LEU A 26 14.82 38.98 5.59
C LEU A 26 14.00 38.77 4.32
N ALA A 27 13.46 39.85 3.73
CA ALA A 27 12.70 39.78 2.48
C ALA A 27 13.59 39.41 1.26
N ILE A 28 14.84 39.89 1.23
CA ILE A 28 15.78 39.52 0.16
C ILE A 28 16.25 38.06 0.30
N PHE A 29 16.41 37.56 1.53
CA PHE A 29 16.75 36.15 1.77
C PHE A 29 15.57 35.20 1.48
N GLN A 30 14.33 35.62 1.78
CA GLN A 30 13.12 34.86 1.43
C GLN A 30 12.83 34.87 -0.08
N SER A 31 13.09 35.98 -0.79
CA SER A 31 12.91 36.05 -2.24
C SER A 31 13.92 35.17 -2.99
N ARG A 32 15.15 35.01 -2.47
CA ARG A 32 16.17 34.13 -3.07
C ARG A 32 15.95 32.64 -2.76
N ALA A 33 15.28 32.31 -1.66
CA ALA A 33 14.88 30.93 -1.33
C ALA A 33 13.64 30.47 -2.13
N ALA A 34 12.78 31.39 -2.56
CA ALA A 34 11.61 31.10 -3.39
C ALA A 34 11.94 30.85 -4.88
N GLY A 35 13.15 31.19 -5.33
CA GLY A 35 13.58 31.04 -6.73
C GLY A 35 14.18 29.67 -7.11
N ALA A 36 14.21 28.71 -6.17
CA ALA A 36 14.86 27.40 -6.38
C ALA A 36 13.89 26.21 -6.38
N LEU A 37 12.58 26.44 -6.46
CA LEU A 37 11.60 25.37 -6.67
C LEU A 37 11.38 25.21 -8.18
N ASP A 38 12.01 24.18 -8.75
CA ASP A 38 11.82 23.75 -10.12
C ASP A 38 10.31 23.60 -10.43
N PRO A 39 9.76 24.33 -11.42
CA PRO A 39 8.37 24.20 -11.85
C PRO A 39 8.01 22.80 -12.38
N ARG A 40 9.00 21.94 -12.62
CA ARG A 40 8.77 20.52 -12.95
C ARG A 40 8.36 19.72 -11.72
N SER A 41 8.88 20.01 -10.52
CA SER A 41 8.54 19.26 -9.30
C SER A 41 7.09 19.47 -8.83
N SER A 42 6.57 20.69 -9.01
CA SER A 42 5.17 21.03 -8.70
C SER A 42 4.19 20.48 -9.74
N ARG A 43 4.61 20.35 -11.01
CA ARG A 43 3.82 19.72 -12.07
C ARG A 43 3.81 18.19 -11.94
N PHE A 44 4.92 17.61 -11.47
CA PHE A 44 5.12 16.17 -11.25
C PHE A 44 4.34 15.63 -10.05
N THR A 45 4.33 16.37 -8.94
CA THR A 45 3.44 16.09 -7.81
C THR A 45 1.96 16.21 -8.20
N HIS A 46 1.61 17.15 -9.09
CA HIS A 46 0.25 17.28 -9.60
C HIS A 46 -0.18 16.14 -10.54
N SER A 47 0.70 15.62 -11.41
CA SER A 47 0.37 14.50 -12.31
C SER A 47 0.24 13.18 -11.56
N PHE A 48 1.14 12.90 -10.61
CA PHE A 48 1.06 11.73 -9.74
C PHE A 48 -0.18 11.78 -8.84
N GLN A 49 -0.45 12.94 -8.24
CA GLN A 49 -1.66 13.15 -7.43
C GLN A 49 -2.93 13.12 -8.28
N GLN A 50 -2.88 13.51 -9.56
CA GLN A 50 -3.99 13.34 -10.50
C GLN A 50 -4.19 11.88 -10.91
N SER A 51 -3.13 11.11 -11.20
CA SER A 51 -3.23 9.67 -11.49
C SER A 51 -3.76 8.88 -10.29
N LEU A 52 -3.27 9.18 -9.08
CA LEU A 52 -3.81 8.61 -7.84
C LEU A 52 -5.25 9.08 -7.57
N HIS A 53 -5.58 10.35 -7.79
CA HIS A 53 -6.97 10.82 -7.70
C HIS A 53 -7.89 10.17 -8.75
N GLN A 54 -7.44 9.95 -9.97
CA GLN A 54 -8.21 9.31 -11.04
C GLN A 54 -8.43 7.83 -10.73
N ILE A 55 -7.41 7.15 -10.18
CA ILE A 55 -7.54 5.78 -9.64
C ILE A 55 -8.54 5.77 -8.48
N HIS A 56 -8.71 6.84 -7.70
CA HIS A 56 -9.58 6.86 -6.52
C HIS A 56 -11.01 7.38 -6.73
N ARG A 57 -11.27 8.20 -7.76
CA ARG A 57 -12.50 9.00 -7.83
C ARG A 57 -13.76 8.27 -8.30
N ASN A 58 -13.66 7.14 -8.98
CA ASN A 58 -14.83 6.36 -9.40
C ASN A 58 -14.91 5.03 -8.67
N MET A 59 -15.73 4.97 -7.61
CA MET A 59 -16.06 3.73 -6.92
C MET A 59 -17.07 2.95 -7.76
N ASN A 60 -16.58 1.94 -8.48
CA ASN A 60 -17.41 1.04 -9.26
C ASN A 60 -17.84 -0.15 -8.40
N VAL A 61 -19.02 -0.73 -8.67
CA VAL A 61 -19.57 -1.87 -7.89
C VAL A 61 -18.59 -3.05 -7.83
N PHE A 62 -17.85 -3.30 -8.91
CA PHE A 62 -16.84 -4.36 -8.99
C PHE A 62 -15.65 -4.11 -8.07
N ARG A 63 -15.22 -2.86 -7.93
CA ARG A 63 -14.15 -2.50 -7.01
C ARG A 63 -14.59 -2.62 -5.56
N LEU A 64 -15.78 -2.10 -5.23
CA LEU A 64 -16.31 -2.19 -3.87
C LEU A 64 -16.51 -3.64 -3.44
N THR A 65 -17.12 -4.47 -4.30
CA THR A 65 -17.30 -5.90 -4.03
C THR A 65 -15.97 -6.65 -3.96
N GLY A 66 -14.99 -6.27 -4.79
CA GLY A 66 -13.62 -6.77 -4.69
C GLY A 66 -12.98 -6.45 -3.34
N ASP A 67 -13.05 -5.19 -2.89
CA ASP A 67 -12.49 -4.77 -1.60
C ASP A 67 -13.18 -5.49 -0.42
N LEU A 68 -14.50 -5.67 -0.47
CA LEU A 68 -15.23 -6.42 0.55
C LEU A 68 -14.86 -7.92 0.53
N SER A 69 -14.66 -8.52 -0.65
CA SER A 69 -14.19 -9.91 -0.77
C SER A 69 -12.79 -10.07 -0.20
N HIS A 70 -11.89 -9.12 -0.46
CA HIS A 70 -10.54 -9.15 0.08
C HIS A 70 -10.55 -9.03 1.61
N LEU A 71 -11.32 -8.07 2.14
CA LEU A 71 -11.49 -7.93 3.58
C LEU A 71 -12.08 -9.19 4.23
N ALA A 72 -13.07 -9.81 3.59
CA ALA A 72 -13.65 -11.08 4.05
C ALA A 72 -12.59 -12.19 4.12
N ALA A 73 -11.73 -12.33 3.10
CA ALA A 73 -10.64 -13.30 3.10
C ALA A 73 -9.70 -13.13 4.30
N ILE A 74 -9.29 -11.89 4.59
CA ILE A 74 -8.40 -11.55 5.71
C ILE A 74 -9.06 -11.84 7.05
N ILE A 75 -10.33 -11.44 7.22
CA ILE A 75 -11.09 -11.69 8.45
C ILE A 75 -11.30 -13.19 8.68
N ILE A 76 -11.63 -13.96 7.64
CA ILE A 76 -11.79 -15.42 7.72
C ILE A 76 -10.50 -16.07 8.22
N LEU A 77 -9.35 -15.69 7.65
CA LEU A 77 -8.05 -16.23 8.07
C LEU A 77 -7.73 -15.85 9.53
N LEU A 78 -7.93 -14.59 9.90
CA LEU A 78 -7.66 -14.12 11.25
C LEU A 78 -8.56 -14.83 12.28
N LEU A 79 -9.85 -14.94 12.00
CA LEU A 79 -10.81 -15.65 12.85
C LEU A 79 -10.52 -17.14 12.91
N LYS A 80 -10.06 -17.77 11.82
CA LYS A 80 -9.64 -19.16 11.80
C LYS A 80 -8.51 -19.39 12.80
N ILE A 81 -7.45 -18.58 12.73
CA ILE A 81 -6.29 -18.71 13.63
C ILE A 81 -6.70 -18.41 15.08
N TRP A 82 -7.53 -17.38 15.29
CA TRP A 82 -7.97 -17.00 16.63
C TRP A 82 -8.86 -18.05 17.31
N LYS A 83 -9.85 -18.58 16.58
CA LYS A 83 -10.81 -19.56 17.12
C LYS A 83 -10.20 -20.95 17.28
N SER A 84 -9.41 -21.41 16.31
CA SER A 84 -8.73 -22.71 16.38
C SER A 84 -7.52 -22.72 17.31
N ARG A 85 -7.02 -21.52 17.70
CA ARG A 85 -5.78 -21.35 18.48
C ARG A 85 -4.56 -21.99 17.81
N SER A 86 -4.60 -22.12 16.49
CA SER A 86 -3.60 -22.80 15.68
C SER A 86 -3.40 -22.10 14.33
N CYS A 87 -2.15 -21.99 13.90
CA CYS A 87 -1.76 -21.54 12.56
C CYS A 87 -1.25 -22.68 11.67
N ALA A 88 -1.54 -23.95 12.01
CA ALA A 88 -1.18 -25.10 11.19
C ALA A 88 -1.75 -24.95 9.75
N GLY A 89 -0.91 -25.31 8.76
CA GLY A 89 -1.25 -25.24 7.34
C GLY A 89 -1.25 -23.83 6.72
N ILE A 90 -0.84 -22.79 7.46
CA ILE A 90 -0.74 -21.41 6.97
C ILE A 90 0.74 -21.03 6.81
N SER A 91 1.12 -20.56 5.62
CA SER A 91 2.46 -20.03 5.37
C SER A 91 2.59 -18.65 6.01
N GLY A 92 3.49 -18.55 6.98
CA GLY A 92 3.85 -17.30 7.62
C GLY A 92 4.59 -16.38 6.66
N LYS A 93 5.35 -16.94 5.70
CA LYS A 93 6.05 -16.16 4.68
C LYS A 93 5.09 -15.41 3.76
N SER A 94 4.02 -16.05 3.28
CA SER A 94 2.99 -15.35 2.52
C SER A 94 2.35 -14.21 3.31
N GLN A 95 2.08 -14.39 4.61
CA GLN A 95 1.49 -13.33 5.43
C GLN A 95 2.45 -12.14 5.65
N ILE A 96 3.75 -12.39 5.79
CA ILE A 96 4.77 -11.32 5.81
C ILE A 96 4.78 -10.56 4.49
N LEU A 97 4.73 -11.25 3.35
CA LEU A 97 4.70 -10.61 2.04
C LEU A 97 3.44 -9.77 1.85
N PHE A 98 2.26 -10.24 2.27
CA PHE A 98 1.03 -9.43 2.26
C PHE A 98 1.11 -8.21 3.19
N ALA A 99 1.68 -8.35 4.39
CA ALA A 99 1.91 -7.21 5.27
C ALA A 99 2.83 -6.17 4.60
N LEU A 100 3.91 -6.62 3.96
CA LEU A 100 4.83 -5.74 3.22
C LEU A 100 4.14 -5.03 2.05
N VAL A 101 3.26 -5.72 1.31
CA VAL A 101 2.42 -5.12 0.26
C VAL A 101 1.59 -3.97 0.82
N PHE A 102 0.83 -4.19 1.90
CA PHE A 102 -0.02 -3.13 2.45
C PHE A 102 0.79 -1.97 3.03
N THR A 103 1.91 -2.24 3.67
CA THR A 103 2.80 -1.20 4.21
C THR A 103 3.36 -0.32 3.10
N THR A 104 3.84 -0.91 2.00
CA THR A 104 4.42 -0.14 0.89
C THR A 104 3.37 0.56 0.03
N ARG A 105 2.20 -0.05 -0.15
CA ARG A 105 1.09 0.52 -0.92
C ARG A 105 0.44 1.73 -0.25
N TYR A 106 0.30 1.69 1.07
CA TYR A 106 -0.47 2.67 1.82
C TYR A 106 0.41 3.70 2.53
N LEU A 107 1.66 3.90 2.08
CA LEU A 107 2.52 4.99 2.55
C LEU A 107 1.89 6.37 2.30
N ASP A 108 1.02 6.48 1.30
CA ASP A 108 0.24 7.68 0.99
C ASP A 108 -0.75 8.08 2.11
N LEU A 109 -1.00 7.20 3.09
CA LEU A 109 -1.81 7.50 4.28
C LEU A 109 -1.19 8.61 5.14
N LEU A 110 0.13 8.80 5.06
CA LEU A 110 0.85 9.86 5.76
C LEU A 110 0.81 11.21 5.03
N THR A 111 0.48 11.21 3.74
CA THR A 111 0.61 12.40 2.87
C THR A 111 -0.72 12.88 2.31
N SER A 112 -1.73 12.01 2.21
CA SER A 112 -2.93 12.27 1.43
C SER A 112 -4.18 11.75 2.13
N PHE A 113 -5.14 12.64 2.38
CA PHE A 113 -6.47 12.28 2.85
C PHE A 113 -7.49 12.40 1.71
N ILE A 114 -8.09 11.28 1.33
CA ILE A 114 -9.06 11.22 0.23
C ILE A 114 -10.48 11.14 0.77
N SER A 115 -10.74 10.16 1.64
CA SER A 115 -12.03 9.98 2.31
C SER A 115 -11.86 9.19 3.61
N LEU A 116 -12.87 9.29 4.48
CA LEU A 116 -12.91 8.52 5.72
C LEU A 116 -12.91 7.01 5.43
N TYR A 117 -13.73 6.57 4.47
CA TYR A 117 -13.81 5.16 4.06
C TYR A 117 -12.46 4.62 3.56
N ASN A 118 -11.77 5.38 2.71
CA ASN A 118 -10.47 4.93 2.20
C ASN A 118 -9.44 4.81 3.31
N THR A 119 -9.35 5.84 4.15
CA THR A 119 -8.40 5.87 5.27
C THR A 119 -8.69 4.74 6.25
N SER A 120 -9.96 4.52 6.62
CA SER A 120 -10.34 3.44 7.53
C SER A 120 -10.04 2.06 6.95
N MET A 121 -10.33 1.82 5.66
CA MET A 121 -10.05 0.53 5.02
C MET A 121 -8.54 0.24 4.99
N LYS A 122 -7.71 1.23 4.62
CA LYS A 122 -6.24 1.08 4.63
C LYS A 122 -5.72 0.71 6.02
N VAL A 123 -6.19 1.40 7.08
CA VAL A 123 -5.82 1.09 8.46
C VAL A 123 -6.25 -0.33 8.85
N ILE A 124 -7.47 -0.75 8.49
CA ILE A 124 -7.97 -2.10 8.78
C ILE A 124 -7.10 -3.16 8.08
N TYR A 125 -6.75 -2.97 6.80
CA TYR A 125 -5.89 -3.90 6.07
C TYR A 125 -4.52 -4.06 6.75
N ILE A 126 -3.86 -2.95 7.09
CA ILE A 126 -2.57 -2.97 7.77
C ILE A 126 -2.72 -3.67 9.14
N ALA A 127 -3.68 -3.25 9.95
CA ALA A 127 -3.88 -3.80 11.29
C ALA A 127 -4.13 -5.32 11.25
N CYS A 128 -5.01 -5.80 10.36
CA CYS A 128 -5.29 -7.23 10.22
C CYS A 128 -4.09 -8.03 9.68
N ALA A 129 -3.32 -7.47 8.75
CA ALA A 129 -2.13 -8.15 8.22
C ALA A 129 -1.06 -8.31 9.31
N TYR A 130 -0.73 -7.24 10.03
CA TYR A 130 0.21 -7.31 11.16
C TYR A 130 -0.32 -8.16 12.31
N ALA A 131 -1.62 -8.12 12.60
CA ALA A 131 -2.23 -9.02 13.59
C ALA A 131 -2.07 -10.49 13.19
N THR A 132 -2.30 -10.84 11.92
CA THR A 132 -2.11 -12.20 11.41
C THR A 132 -0.66 -12.66 11.56
N VAL A 133 0.30 -11.82 11.16
CA VAL A 133 1.74 -12.09 11.35
C VAL A 133 2.09 -12.28 12.83
N TYR A 134 1.58 -11.41 13.71
CA TYR A 134 1.76 -11.54 15.16
C TYR A 134 1.19 -12.85 15.71
N LEU A 135 0.00 -13.26 15.26
CA LEU A 135 -0.60 -14.52 15.67
C LEU A 135 0.25 -15.73 15.26
N ILE A 136 0.84 -15.70 14.06
CA ILE A 136 1.65 -16.81 13.53
C ILE A 136 3.02 -16.88 14.24
N TYR A 137 3.75 -15.77 14.30
CA TYR A 137 5.15 -15.79 14.77
C TYR A 137 5.34 -15.57 16.26
N VAL A 138 4.33 -15.06 16.97
CA VAL A 138 4.40 -14.78 18.41
C VAL A 138 3.38 -15.59 19.19
N LYS A 139 2.08 -15.38 18.96
CA LYS A 139 1.04 -15.93 19.85
C LYS A 139 0.86 -17.45 19.73
N PHE A 140 0.85 -17.97 18.51
CA PHE A 140 0.63 -19.39 18.18
C PHE A 140 1.83 -20.02 17.47
N LYS A 141 3.03 -19.49 17.72
CA LYS A 141 4.30 -19.96 17.14
C LYS A 141 4.51 -21.47 17.29
N ALA A 142 4.03 -22.07 18.39
CA ALA A 142 4.15 -23.51 18.63
C ALA A 142 3.44 -24.38 17.58
N THR A 143 2.42 -23.85 16.90
CA THR A 143 1.65 -24.55 15.85
C THR A 143 2.11 -24.18 14.44
N TYR A 144 3.09 -23.28 14.32
CA TYR A 144 3.61 -22.85 13.03
C TYR A 144 4.57 -23.90 12.46
N ASP A 145 4.26 -24.37 11.26
CA ASP A 145 5.03 -25.41 10.59
C ASP A 145 6.12 -24.82 9.68
N GLY A 146 7.20 -24.38 10.33
CA GLY A 146 8.36 -23.83 9.63
C GLY A 146 9.11 -24.84 8.75
N ASN A 147 8.95 -26.15 8.98
CA ASN A 147 9.60 -27.21 8.21
C ASN A 147 8.95 -27.37 6.83
N HIS A 148 7.65 -27.12 6.72
CA HIS A 148 6.95 -27.14 5.44
C HIS A 148 6.94 -25.76 4.75
N ASP A 149 6.99 -24.65 5.49
CA ASP A 149 7.12 -23.28 4.94
C ASP A 149 8.57 -22.94 4.49
N THR A 150 9.10 -23.74 3.55
CA THR A 150 10.51 -23.69 3.10
C THR A 150 10.76 -22.80 1.88
N PHE A 151 9.73 -22.11 1.38
CA PHE A 151 9.86 -21.24 0.22
C PHE A 151 10.82 -20.06 0.50
N ARG A 152 11.73 -19.74 -0.42
CA ARG A 152 12.70 -18.64 -0.26
C ARG A 152 12.12 -17.34 -0.81
N ALA A 153 11.54 -16.54 0.08
CA ALA A 153 10.85 -15.29 -0.28
C ALA A 153 11.79 -14.23 -0.88
N GLU A 154 13.09 -14.34 -0.66
CA GLU A 154 14.12 -13.46 -1.24
C GLU A 154 14.10 -13.50 -2.77
N PHE A 155 13.82 -14.67 -3.35
CA PHE A 155 13.67 -14.82 -4.81
C PHE A 155 12.42 -14.15 -5.38
N LEU A 156 11.50 -13.69 -4.53
CA LEU A 156 10.38 -12.85 -4.96
C LEU A 156 10.70 -11.39 -4.71
N VAL A 157 11.11 -11.04 -3.49
CA VAL A 157 11.31 -9.64 -3.09
C VAL A 157 12.41 -8.96 -3.90
N VAL A 158 13.53 -9.64 -4.17
CA VAL A 158 14.67 -9.02 -4.88
C VAL A 158 14.33 -8.77 -6.36
N PRO A 159 13.84 -9.74 -7.15
CA PRO A 159 13.47 -9.49 -8.54
C PRO A 159 12.32 -8.49 -8.68
N VAL A 160 11.33 -8.56 -7.78
CA VAL A 160 10.22 -7.61 -7.77
C VAL A 160 10.69 -6.20 -7.43
N GLY A 161 11.60 -6.05 -6.47
CA GLY A 161 12.24 -4.77 -6.14
C GLY A 161 13.00 -4.19 -7.32
N GLY A 162 13.81 -5.00 -8.00
CA GLY A 162 14.51 -4.61 -9.21
C GLY A 162 13.54 -4.20 -10.33
N LEU A 163 12.49 -4.98 -10.57
CA LEU A 163 11.49 -4.69 -11.59
C LEU A 163 10.72 -3.39 -11.29
N ALA A 164 10.36 -3.14 -10.04
CA ALA A 164 9.69 -1.90 -9.64
C ALA A 164 10.57 -0.66 -9.85
N PHE A 165 11.88 -0.80 -9.70
CA PHE A 165 12.84 0.27 -9.95
C PHE A 165 13.06 0.52 -11.45
N LEU A 166 13.03 -0.53 -12.27
CA LEU A 166 13.26 -0.45 -13.71
C LEU A 166 11.99 -0.09 -14.50
N VAL A 167 10.83 -0.57 -14.08
CA VAL A 167 9.54 -0.46 -14.78
C VAL A 167 8.50 0.12 -13.81
N ASN A 168 8.43 1.44 -13.77
CA ASN A 168 7.46 2.26 -13.04
C ASN A 168 6.92 3.37 -13.96
N HIS A 169 5.81 3.99 -13.55
CA HIS A 169 5.25 5.13 -14.28
C HIS A 169 6.07 6.40 -14.08
N ASP A 170 6.50 6.65 -12.84
CA ASP A 170 7.29 7.82 -12.45
C ASP A 170 8.39 7.42 -11.47
N PHE A 171 9.58 7.98 -11.65
CA PHE A 171 10.75 7.69 -10.82
C PHE A 171 10.73 8.50 -9.50
N SER A 172 9.66 8.32 -8.72
CA SER A 172 9.49 8.90 -7.38
C SER A 172 9.50 7.79 -6.32
N PRO A 173 9.98 8.05 -5.09
CA PRO A 173 10.00 7.04 -4.04
C PRO A 173 8.62 6.44 -3.74
N LEU A 174 7.57 7.27 -3.71
CA LEU A 174 6.20 6.81 -3.46
C LEU A 174 5.68 5.93 -4.60
N GLU A 175 5.95 6.30 -5.86
CA GLU A 175 5.46 5.55 -7.01
C GLU A 175 6.22 4.23 -7.20
N ILE A 176 7.53 4.20 -6.91
CA ILE A 176 8.31 2.96 -6.89
C ILE A 176 7.78 2.03 -5.80
N MET A 177 7.47 2.53 -4.59
CA MET A 177 6.88 1.71 -3.52
C MET A 177 5.48 1.21 -3.87
N TRP A 178 4.67 2.04 -4.52
CA TRP A 178 3.36 1.64 -5.03
C TRP A 178 3.49 0.53 -6.08
N THR A 179 4.36 0.71 -7.07
CA THR A 179 4.64 -0.26 -8.15
C THR A 179 5.18 -1.57 -7.58
N PHE A 180 6.12 -1.48 -6.64
CA PHE A 180 6.64 -2.63 -5.89
C PHE A 180 5.52 -3.40 -5.20
N SER A 181 4.58 -2.71 -4.55
CA SER A 181 3.45 -3.37 -3.90
C SER A 181 2.56 -4.12 -4.89
N ILE A 182 2.36 -3.61 -6.10
CA ILE A 182 1.53 -4.23 -7.15
C ILE A 182 2.17 -5.52 -7.63
N TYR A 183 3.45 -5.47 -7.99
CA TYR A 183 4.21 -6.65 -8.40
C TYR A 183 4.33 -7.68 -7.28
N LEU A 184 4.62 -7.25 -6.05
CA LEU A 184 4.81 -8.17 -4.93
C LEU A 184 3.51 -8.91 -4.61
N GLU A 185 2.37 -8.22 -4.56
CA GLU A 185 1.07 -8.84 -4.28
C GLU A 185 0.71 -9.94 -5.29
N SER A 186 1.18 -9.81 -6.54
CA SER A 186 0.95 -10.81 -7.57
C SER A 186 1.56 -12.17 -7.25
N VAL A 187 2.67 -12.17 -6.51
CA VAL A 187 3.46 -13.38 -6.17
C VAL A 187 3.43 -13.73 -4.68
N SER A 188 2.86 -12.88 -3.82
CA SER A 188 2.83 -13.08 -2.36
C SER A 188 2.17 -14.38 -1.90
N ILE A 189 1.32 -15.00 -2.72
CA ILE A 189 0.65 -16.26 -2.40
C ILE A 189 1.51 -17.51 -2.66
N LEU A 190 2.60 -17.39 -3.42
CA LEU A 190 3.44 -18.54 -3.81
C LEU A 190 3.94 -19.38 -2.62
N PRO A 191 4.43 -18.80 -1.50
CA PRO A 191 4.81 -19.59 -0.33
C PRO A 191 3.67 -20.46 0.22
N GLN A 192 2.44 -19.93 0.29
CA GLN A 192 1.27 -20.68 0.74
C GLN A 192 0.90 -21.82 -0.22
N LEU A 193 0.93 -21.58 -1.53
CA LEU A 193 0.66 -22.62 -2.53
C LEU A 193 1.72 -23.73 -2.49
N PHE A 194 2.99 -23.35 -2.33
CA PHE A 194 4.10 -24.29 -2.20
C PHE A 194 4.02 -25.12 -0.91
N MET A 195 3.56 -24.52 0.19
CA MET A 195 3.33 -25.25 1.43
C MET A 195 2.22 -26.29 1.27
N ILE A 196 1.08 -25.90 0.69
CA ILE A 196 -0.04 -26.81 0.40
C ILE A 196 0.40 -27.95 -0.52
N SER A 197 1.24 -27.66 -1.52
CA SER A 197 1.71 -28.69 -2.43
C SER A 197 2.61 -29.73 -1.77
N LYS A 198 3.37 -29.32 -0.75
CA LYS A 198 4.20 -30.23 0.06
C LYS A 198 3.40 -31.02 1.09
N THR A 199 2.43 -30.41 1.74
CA THR A 199 1.67 -31.06 2.83
C THR A 199 0.59 -32.00 2.29
N GLY A 200 0.15 -31.82 1.04
CA GLY A 200 -0.82 -32.70 0.38
C GLY A 200 -2.23 -32.66 0.98
N GLU A 201 -2.48 -31.76 1.95
CA GLU A 201 -3.80 -31.47 2.52
C GLU A 201 -3.92 -29.96 2.78
N ALA A 202 -5.08 -29.40 2.43
CA ALA A 202 -5.51 -28.06 2.85
C ALA A 202 -6.82 -28.16 3.62
N GLU A 203 -6.88 -27.54 4.80
CA GLU A 203 -8.12 -27.45 5.59
C GLU A 203 -9.19 -26.66 4.82
N THR A 204 -10.46 -27.09 4.89
CA THR A 204 -11.60 -26.47 4.19
C THR A 204 -11.71 -24.96 4.44
N ILE A 205 -11.39 -24.48 5.64
CA ILE A 205 -11.44 -23.05 5.99
C ILE A 205 -10.34 -22.27 5.25
N THR A 206 -9.14 -22.83 5.14
CA THR A 206 -8.04 -22.25 4.34
C THR A 206 -8.47 -22.12 2.88
N THR A 207 -9.26 -23.07 2.39
CA THR A 207 -9.77 -23.04 1.02
C THR A 207 -10.82 -21.96 0.78
N HIS A 208 -11.69 -21.67 1.74
CA HIS A 208 -12.60 -20.51 1.66
C HIS A 208 -11.83 -19.19 1.68
N TYR A 209 -10.79 -19.07 2.51
CA TYR A 209 -9.87 -17.91 2.48
C TYR A 209 -9.28 -17.71 1.08
N LEU A 210 -8.70 -18.76 0.49
CA LEU A 210 -8.10 -18.69 -0.84
C LEU A 210 -9.12 -18.41 -1.94
N PHE A 211 -10.36 -18.89 -1.80
CA PHE A 211 -11.46 -18.58 -2.72
C PHE A 211 -11.80 -17.09 -2.72
N PHE A 212 -12.06 -16.48 -1.55
CA PHE A 212 -12.33 -15.04 -1.47
C PHE A 212 -11.12 -14.20 -1.89
N LEU A 213 -9.91 -14.71 -1.66
CA LEU A 213 -8.67 -14.10 -2.10
C LEU A 213 -8.51 -14.15 -3.64
N GLY A 214 -8.94 -15.20 -4.31
CA GLY A 214 -8.92 -15.20 -5.78
C GLY A 214 -10.13 -14.46 -6.38
N LEU A 215 -11.29 -14.48 -5.71
CA LEU A 215 -12.49 -13.76 -6.14
C LEU A 215 -12.27 -12.24 -6.19
N TYR A 216 -11.59 -11.65 -5.19
CA TYR A 216 -11.29 -10.21 -5.26
C TYR A 216 -10.47 -9.87 -6.50
N ARG A 217 -9.54 -10.74 -6.92
CA ARG A 217 -8.73 -10.53 -8.13
C ARG A 217 -9.55 -10.63 -9.40
N ALA A 218 -10.43 -11.62 -9.50
CA ALA A 218 -11.34 -11.72 -10.63
C ALA A 218 -12.22 -10.45 -10.76
N LEU A 219 -12.74 -9.95 -9.64
CA LEU A 219 -13.54 -8.72 -9.61
C LEU A 219 -12.72 -7.48 -10.00
N TYR A 220 -11.45 -7.40 -9.59
CA TYR A 220 -10.55 -6.32 -9.99
C TYR A 220 -10.20 -6.35 -11.49
N LEU A 221 -10.06 -7.55 -12.08
CA LEU A 221 -9.87 -7.71 -13.52
C LEU A 221 -11.10 -7.20 -14.29
N ILE A 222 -12.31 -7.56 -13.85
CA ILE A 222 -13.56 -7.04 -14.42
C ILE A 222 -13.66 -5.53 -14.25
N ASN A 223 -13.25 -4.99 -13.09
CA ASN A 223 -13.20 -3.55 -12.86
C ASN A 223 -12.27 -2.84 -13.85
N TRP A 224 -11.10 -3.39 -14.17
CA TRP A 224 -10.21 -2.78 -15.17
C TRP A 224 -10.81 -2.81 -16.57
N ILE A 225 -11.48 -3.90 -16.97
CA ILE A 225 -12.21 -3.98 -18.24
C ILE A 225 -13.30 -2.89 -18.30
N TRP A 226 -14.06 -2.74 -17.21
CA TRP A 226 -15.09 -1.70 -17.11
C TRP A 226 -14.49 -0.30 -17.26
N ARG A 227 -13.41 0.00 -16.54
CA ARG A 227 -12.75 1.32 -16.60
C ARG A 227 -12.12 1.59 -17.95
N PHE A 228 -11.59 0.58 -18.63
CA PHE A 228 -11.08 0.71 -19.98
C PHE A 228 -12.20 1.12 -20.96
N TYR A 229 -13.35 0.45 -20.89
CA TYR A 229 -14.46 0.70 -21.81
C TYR A 229 -15.21 2.02 -21.52
N PHE A 230 -15.48 2.33 -20.25
CA PHE A 230 -16.32 3.47 -19.87
C PHE A 230 -15.55 4.74 -19.48
N GLU A 231 -14.32 4.61 -18.96
CA GLU A 231 -13.51 5.74 -18.48
C GLU A 231 -12.30 6.03 -19.37
N GLY A 232 -12.00 5.16 -20.34
CA GLY A 232 -10.77 5.24 -21.16
C GLY A 232 -9.49 5.10 -20.34
N PHE A 233 -9.56 4.62 -19.10
CA PHE A 233 -8.41 4.48 -18.20
C PHE A 233 -7.66 3.17 -18.49
N PHE A 234 -6.36 3.28 -18.77
CA PHE A 234 -5.50 2.14 -19.06
C PHE A 234 -4.19 2.23 -18.26
N ASP A 235 -4.00 1.29 -17.34
CA ASP A 235 -2.77 1.14 -16.55
C ASP A 235 -2.16 -0.23 -16.84
N MET A 236 -1.14 -0.24 -17.70
CA MET A 236 -0.50 -1.47 -18.18
C MET A 236 0.17 -2.25 -17.04
N ILE A 237 0.76 -1.56 -16.07
CA ILE A 237 1.43 -2.19 -14.92
C ILE A 237 0.41 -2.94 -14.07
N ALA A 238 -0.70 -2.27 -13.72
CA ALA A 238 -1.75 -2.88 -12.91
C ALA A 238 -2.43 -4.05 -13.63
N ILE A 239 -2.70 -3.92 -14.94
CA ILE A 239 -3.36 -4.97 -15.73
C ILE A 239 -2.45 -6.20 -15.86
N VAL A 240 -1.18 -6.03 -16.23
CA VAL A 240 -0.25 -7.16 -16.42
C VAL A 240 -0.01 -7.90 -15.11
N ALA A 241 0.31 -7.19 -14.02
CA ALA A 241 0.48 -7.80 -12.70
C ALA A 241 -0.82 -8.46 -12.22
N GLY A 242 -1.95 -7.83 -12.54
CA GLY A 242 -3.29 -8.30 -12.25
C GLY A 242 -3.74 -9.51 -13.05
N ILE A 243 -3.08 -9.84 -14.16
CA ILE A 243 -3.28 -11.09 -14.94
C ILE A 243 -2.36 -12.20 -14.42
N VAL A 244 -1.11 -11.87 -14.10
CA VAL A 244 -0.13 -12.83 -13.55
C VAL A 244 -0.70 -13.54 -12.32
N GLN A 245 -1.35 -12.80 -11.43
CA GLN A 245 -1.86 -13.35 -10.19
C GLN A 245 -2.99 -14.38 -10.38
N PRO A 246 -4.09 -14.10 -11.11
CA PRO A 246 -5.09 -15.11 -11.47
C PRO A 246 -4.50 -16.36 -12.13
N ILE A 247 -3.51 -16.21 -13.01
CA ILE A 247 -2.83 -17.35 -13.66
C ILE A 247 -2.17 -18.25 -12.60
N LEU A 248 -1.49 -17.66 -11.61
CA LEU A 248 -0.91 -18.42 -10.49
C LEU A 248 -1.99 -19.10 -9.62
N TYR A 249 -3.19 -18.52 -9.53
CA TYR A 249 -4.33 -19.14 -8.85
C TYR A 249 -5.04 -20.21 -9.70
N CYS A 250 -4.88 -20.26 -11.03
CA CYS A 250 -5.66 -21.14 -11.89
C CYS A 250 -5.53 -22.63 -11.52
N ASP A 251 -4.31 -23.09 -11.25
CA ASP A 251 -4.06 -24.48 -10.85
C ASP A 251 -4.72 -24.80 -9.48
N PHE A 252 -4.60 -23.87 -8.54
CA PHE A 252 -5.28 -23.97 -7.25
C PHE A 252 -6.81 -24.00 -7.39
N PHE A 253 -7.38 -23.12 -8.22
CA PHE A 253 -8.82 -23.06 -8.46
C PHE A 253 -9.35 -24.32 -9.14
N TYR A 254 -8.60 -24.87 -10.10
CA TYR A 254 -8.93 -26.14 -10.73
C TYR A 254 -9.01 -27.26 -9.70
N LEU A 255 -8.01 -27.38 -8.82
CA LEU A 255 -7.99 -28.37 -7.74
C LEU A 255 -9.11 -28.13 -6.71
N TYR A 256 -9.39 -26.87 -6.39
CA TYR A 256 -10.46 -26.50 -5.47
C TYR A 256 -11.84 -26.94 -5.97
N VAL A 257 -12.18 -26.59 -7.21
CA VAL A 257 -13.49 -26.91 -7.80
C VAL A 257 -13.65 -28.41 -7.99
N THR A 258 -12.60 -29.10 -8.43
CA THR A 258 -12.67 -30.53 -8.73
C THR A 258 -12.67 -31.42 -7.48
N LYS A 259 -11.99 -31.01 -6.39
CA LYS A 259 -11.88 -31.82 -5.18
C LYS A 259 -12.76 -31.31 -4.03
N VAL A 260 -12.62 -30.05 -3.64
CA VAL A 260 -13.22 -29.52 -2.40
C VAL A 260 -14.71 -29.26 -2.52
N LEU A 261 -15.18 -28.67 -3.63
CA LEU A 261 -16.63 -28.47 -3.85
C LEU A 261 -17.41 -29.79 -3.99
N LYS A 262 -16.72 -30.89 -4.30
CA LYS A 262 -17.30 -32.25 -4.35
C LYS A 262 -17.18 -33.00 -3.01
N GLY A 263 -16.79 -32.32 -1.94
CA GLY A 263 -16.62 -32.91 -0.60
C GLY A 263 -15.42 -33.85 -0.48
N LYS A 264 -14.51 -33.87 -1.46
CA LYS A 264 -13.27 -34.67 -1.40
C LYS A 264 -12.15 -33.81 -0.82
N LYS A 265 -11.31 -34.42 0.02
CA LYS A 265 -10.10 -33.74 0.52
C LYS A 265 -9.21 -33.31 -0.64
N LEU A 266 -8.57 -32.15 -0.51
CA LEU A 266 -7.59 -31.63 -1.46
C LEU A 266 -6.29 -32.40 -1.32
N SER A 267 -6.21 -33.61 -1.90
CA SER A 267 -4.95 -34.31 -2.11
C SER A 267 -4.40 -33.95 -3.49
N LEU A 268 -3.11 -33.69 -3.64
CA LEU A 268 -2.49 -33.61 -4.96
C LEU A 268 -2.18 -35.02 -5.48
N PRO A 269 -2.30 -35.31 -6.79
CA PRO A 269 -1.76 -36.55 -7.33
C PRO A 269 -0.24 -36.57 -7.07
N ALA A 270 0.24 -37.69 -6.52
CA ALA A 270 1.64 -37.92 -6.20
C ALA A 270 2.52 -37.91 -7.46
#